data_AF-A0A246GLH6-F1
#
_entry.id   AF-A0A246GLH6-F1
#
_cell.length_a   1.000
_cell.length_b   1.000
_cell.length_c   1.000
_cell.angle_alpha   90.00
_cell.angle_beta   90.00
_cell.angle_gamma   90.00
#
_symmetry.space_group_name_H-M   'P 1'
#
loop_
_entity.id
_entity.type
_entity.pdbx_description
1 polymer ?
#
loop_
_entity_poly.entity_id
_entity_poly.type
_entity_poly.pdbx_seq_one_letter_code
_entity_poly.pdbx_strand_id
1 'polypeptide(L)' 'MKQSEIKNLSAAELQEKLVQLKKTYADLTIAHAISPIENPLQIRSLRRSVARIATELSKRELQ' A
#
# COMPACT_ATOMS: atom_id res chain seq x y z
N MET A 1 -3.70 -6.35 -2.15
CA MET A 1 -4.96 -6.50 -1.38
C MET A 1 -6.15 -6.30 -2.28
N LYS A 2 -7.22 -7.08 -2.10
CA LYS A 2 -8.50 -6.88 -2.81
C LYS A 2 -9.30 -5.75 -2.12
N GLN A 3 -10.14 -5.04 -2.86
CA GLN A 3 -10.91 -3.92 -2.29
C GLN A 3 -11.87 -4.38 -1.17
N SER A 4 -12.39 -5.60 -1.28
CA SER A 4 -13.26 -6.21 -0.26
C SER A 4 -12.58 -6.31 1.10
N GLU A 5 -11.31 -6.71 1.13
CA GLU A 5 -10.50 -6.80 2.35
C GLU A 5 -10.25 -5.41 2.97
N ILE A 6 -10.11 -4.38 2.14
CA ILE A 6 -9.84 -3.00 2.57
C ILE A 6 -11.09 -2.38 3.21
N LYS A 7 -12.28 -2.66 2.68
CA LYS A 7 -13.54 -2.16 3.22
C LYS A 7 -13.87 -2.72 4.61
N ASN A 8 -13.46 -3.96 4.90
CA ASN A 8 -13.74 -4.63 6.16
C ASN A 8 -12.85 -4.13 7.34
N LEU A 9 -11.82 -3.33 7.06
CA LEU A 9 -10.89 -2.84 8.07
C LEU A 9 -11.38 -1.52 8.69
N SER A 10 -11.03 -1.30 9.96
CA SER A 10 -11.31 -0.04 10.65
C SER A 10 -10.44 1.11 10.11
N ALA A 11 -10.83 2.37 10.36
CA ALA A 11 -10.05 3.52 9.89
C ALA A 11 -8.63 3.56 10.51
N ALA A 12 -8.51 3.18 11.78
CA ALA A 12 -7.23 3.07 12.47
C ALA A 12 -6.33 1.99 11.86
N GLU A 13 -6.89 0.80 11.58
CA GLU A 13 -6.15 -0.30 10.94
C GLU A 13 -5.69 0.05 9.52
N LEU A 14 -6.51 0.81 8.77
CA LEU A 14 -6.13 1.31 7.45
C LEU A 14 -4.97 2.30 7.53
N GLN A 15 -4.96 3.18 8.54
CA GLN A 15 -3.87 4.12 8.78
C GLN A 15 -2.55 3.39 9.06
N GLU A 16 -2.58 2.40 9.96
CA GLU A 16 -1.40 1.60 10.32
C GLU A 16 -0.86 0.81 9.13
N LYS A 17 -1.75 0.13 8.39
CA LYS A 17 -1.37 -0.59 7.17
C LYS A 17 -0.79 0.33 6.10
N LEU A 18 -1.32 1.54 5.96
CA LEU A 18 -0.80 2.52 5.01
C LEU A 18 0.64 2.89 5.36
N VAL A 19 0.96 3.13 6.63
CA VAL A 19 2.32 3.44 7.07
C VAL A 19 3.27 2.27 6.81
N GLN A 20 2.87 1.05 7.15
CA GLN A 20 3.67 -0.15 6.89
C GLN A 20 3.92 -0.39 5.40
N LEU A 21 2.87 -0.26 4.57
CA LEU A 21 2.98 -0.47 3.13
C LEU A 21 3.79 0.63 2.43
N LYS A 22 3.78 1.87 2.93
CA LYS A 22 4.64 2.94 2.43
C LYS A 22 6.11 2.68 2.73
N LYS A 23 6.43 2.21 3.95
CA LYS A 23 7.81 1.85 4.33
C LYS A 23 8.35 0.73 3.45
N THR A 24 7.62 -0.38 3.38
CA THR A 24 7.99 -1.53 2.52
C THR A 24 8.11 -1.15 1.04
N TYR A 25 7.28 -0.22 0.55
CA TYR A 25 7.40 0.29 -0.82
C TYR A 25 8.70 1.07 -1.03
N ALA A 26 9.04 1.97 -0.10
CA ALA A 26 10.28 2.74 -0.16
C ALA A 26 11.51 1.82 -0.12
N ASP A 27 11.52 0.86 0.81
CA ASP A 27 12.61 -0.11 0.97
C ASP A 27 12.81 -0.94 -0.32
N LEU A 28 11.72 -1.42 -0.93
CA LEU A 28 11.78 -2.17 -2.18
C LEU A 28 12.25 -1.33 -3.37
N THR A 29 11.85 -0.06 -3.45
CA THR A 29 12.36 0.82 -4.51
C THR A 29 13.84 1.13 -4.36
N ILE A 30 14.32 1.33 -3.13
CA ILE A 30 15.75 1.54 -2.84
C ILE A 30 16.53 0.27 -3.15
N ALA A 31 16.05 -0.89 -2.68
CA ALA A 31 16.66 -2.18 -2.97
C ALA A 31 16.74 -2.45 -4.49
N HIS A 32 15.68 -2.13 -5.25
CA HIS A 32 15.68 -2.29 -6.71
C HIS A 32 16.68 -1.37 -7.42
N ALA A 33 16.86 -0.15 -6.91
CA ALA A 33 17.81 0.80 -7.47
C ALA A 33 19.27 0.35 -7.23
N ILE A 34 19.54 -0.35 -6.13
CA ILE A 34 20.87 -0.88 -5.78
C ILE A 34 21.15 -2.19 -6.53
N SER A 35 20.17 -3.10 -6.57
CA SER A 35 20.29 -4.40 -7.23
C SER A 35 18.99 -4.74 -7.95
N PRO A 36 19.05 -5.31 -9.17
CA PRO A 36 17.86 -5.87 -9.79
C PRO A 36 17.20 -6.90 -8.85
N ILE A 37 15.94 -6.66 -8.51
CA ILE A 37 15.12 -7.61 -7.74
C ILE A 37 14.56 -8.67 -8.68
N GLU A 38 14.39 -9.88 -8.18
CA GLU A 38 13.83 -11.00 -8.95
C GLU A 38 12.44 -10.71 -9.52
N ASN A 39 11.61 -9.93 -8.80
CA ASN A 39 10.23 -9.66 -9.21
C ASN A 39 9.83 -8.17 -9.10
N PRO A 40 10.13 -7.35 -10.13
CA PRO A 40 9.71 -5.95 -10.19
C PRO A 40 8.19 -5.74 -10.13
N LEU A 41 7.40 -6.77 -10.47
CA LEU A 41 5.93 -6.75 -10.36
C LEU A 41 5.42 -6.57 -8.92
N GLN A 42 6.23 -6.93 -7.92
CA GLN A 42 5.89 -6.73 -6.51
C GLN A 42 5.80 -5.24 -6.15
N ILE A 43 6.70 -4.41 -6.69
CA ILE A 43 6.64 -2.94 -6.52
C ILE A 43 5.31 -2.41 -7.07
N ARG A 44 4.87 -2.91 -8.23
CA ARG A 44 3.60 -2.50 -8.85
C ARG A 44 2.39 -2.91 -8.01
N SER A 45 2.37 -4.12 -7.46
CA SER A 45 1.25 -4.62 -6.66
C SER A 45 1.14 -3.88 -5.32
N LEU A 46 2.29 -3.58 -4.71
CA LEU A 46 2.38 -2.83 -3.46
C LEU A 46 1.92 -1.37 -3.65
N ARG A 47 2.40 -0.69 -4.70
CA ARG A 47 1.95 0.67 -5.07
C ARG A 47 0.45 0.75 -5.25
N ARG A 48 -0.15 -0.22 -5.94
CA ARG A 48 -1.61 -0.30 -6.12
C ARG A 48 -2.35 -0.52 -4.81
N SER A 49 -1.77 -1.28 -3.88
CA SER A 49 -2.39 -1.52 -2.57
C SER A 49 -2.35 -0.27 -1.69
N VAL A 50 -1.25 0.49 -1.69
CA VAL A 50 -1.15 1.80 -1.02
C VAL A 50 -2.20 2.77 -1.56
N ALA A 51 -2.33 2.88 -2.88
CA ALA A 51 -3.30 3.77 -3.51
C ALA A 51 -4.75 3.43 -3.09
N ARG A 52 -5.12 2.14 -3.10
CA ARG A 52 -6.46 1.69 -2.69
C ARG A 52 -6.81 2.06 -1.25
N ILE A 53 -5.85 1.91 -0.32
CA ILE A 53 -6.05 2.27 1.08
C ILE A 53 -6.21 3.79 1.23
N ALA A 54 -5.36 4.57 0.55
CA ALA A 54 -5.46 6.02 0.57
C ALA A 54 -6.80 6.52 0.01
N THR A 55 -7.30 5.92 -1.07
CA THR A 55 -8.63 6.24 -1.63
C THR A 55 -9.76 5.91 -0.67
N GLU A 56 -9.68 4.77 0.04
CA GLU A 56 -10.71 4.41 1.03
C GLU A 56 -10.71 5.36 2.23
N LEU A 57 -9.53 5.76 2.72
CA LEU A 57 -9.43 6.77 3.80
C LEU A 57 -10.03 8.11 3.38
N SER A 58 -9.66 8.62 2.20
CA SER A 58 -10.22 9.88 1.68
C SER A 58 -11.74 9.78 1.46
N LYS A 59 -12.24 8.62 1.03
CA LYS A 59 -13.68 8.38 0.90
C LYS A 59 -14.41 8.45 2.26
N ARG A 60 -13.80 7.94 3.33
CA ARG A 60 -14.36 7.99 4.68
C ARG A 60 -14.31 9.39 5.28
N GLU A 61 -13.31 10.20 4.92
CA GLU A 61 -13.19 11.60 5.35
C GLU A 61 -14.18 12.54 4.66
N LEU A 62 -14.58 12.22 3.42
CA LEU A 62 -15.54 13.01 2.64
C LEU A 62 -17.02 12.68 2.93
N GLN A 63 -17.31 11.62 3.68
CA GLN A 63 -18.66 11.23 4.11
C GLN A 63 -19.01 11.88 5.45
#